data_AF-A0A4P5R7N0-F1
#
_entry.id   AF-A0A4P5R7N0-F1
#
_cell.length_a   1.000
_cell.length_b   1.000
_cell.length_c   1.000
_cell.angle_alpha   90.00
_cell.angle_beta   90.00
_cell.angle_gamma   90.00
#
_symmetry.space_group_name_H-M   'P 1'
#
loop_
_entity.id
_entity.type
_entity.pdbx_description
1 polymer ?
#
loop_
_entity_poly.entity_id
_entity_poly.type
_entity_poly.pdbx_seq_one_letter_code
_entity_poly.pdbx_strand_id
1 'polypeptide(L)'
;MGIFGNKSKGIKTIVLDSDFFVALYEVVDQMPGEMIEDKRVAYAGRENRQYIEVVGESFCQEDLRNFYEPEKWRYGFLAPEQSNPYDSNAVAIYLISTDEENGTDEFSAYRVGYLKKEVAKKVSGTIAQLLAQKNVVIPVLAMVKESEAMDNLAVLAYAMTDTIKF
;
A
#
# COMPACT_ATOMS: atom_id res chain seq x y z
N MET A 1 -6.92 46.64 12.95
CA MET A 1 -7.63 45.35 12.82
C MET A 1 -7.31 44.77 11.46
N GLY A 2 -6.40 43.81 11.38
CA GLY A 2 -6.12 43.06 10.16
C GLY A 2 -6.37 41.58 10.45
N ILE A 3 -7.54 41.07 10.06
CA ILE A 3 -7.89 39.66 10.23
C ILE A 3 -7.30 38.94 9.02
N PHE A 4 -6.16 38.28 9.21
CA PHE A 4 -5.63 37.33 8.24
C PHE A 4 -6.56 36.12 8.22
N GLY A 5 -7.33 35.99 7.15
CA GLY A 5 -8.12 34.80 6.85
C GLY A 5 -7.20 33.62 6.58
N ASN A 6 -6.98 32.79 7.60
CA ASN A 6 -6.31 31.51 7.46
C ASN A 6 -7.28 30.58 6.70
N LYS A 7 -7.14 30.50 5.37
CA LYS A 7 -7.84 29.49 4.57
C LYS A 7 -7.24 28.14 4.93
N SER A 8 -7.87 27.43 5.88
CA SER A 8 -7.63 26.00 6.05
C SER A 8 -7.92 25.34 4.71
N LYS A 9 -6.89 24.78 4.07
CA LYS A 9 -7.08 23.85 2.95
C LYS A 9 -7.99 22.76 3.49
N GLY A 10 -9.21 22.67 2.97
CA GLY A 10 -10.17 21.67 3.38
C GLY A 10 -9.52 20.30 3.35
N ILE A 11 -9.49 19.63 4.50
CA ILE A 11 -9.05 18.24 4.60
C ILE A 11 -10.05 17.45 3.77
N LYS A 12 -9.64 16.99 2.58
CA LYS A 12 -10.44 16.05 1.81
C LYS A 12 -10.36 14.72 2.54
N THR A 13 -11.49 14.20 3.00
CA THR A 13 -11.57 12.83 3.51
C THR A 13 -11.20 11.88 2.38
N ILE A 14 -10.15 11.10 2.59
CA ILE A 14 -9.78 9.98 1.72
C ILE A 14 -10.68 8.82 2.13
N VAL A 15 -11.41 8.25 1.18
CA VAL A 15 -12.26 7.09 1.41
C VAL A 15 -11.58 5.89 0.77
N LEU A 16 -11.12 4.95 1.60
CA LEU A 16 -10.63 3.63 1.21
C LEU A 16 -11.73 2.63 1.59
N ASP A 17 -12.77 2.58 0.77
CA ASP A 17 -13.94 1.71 0.94
C ASP A 17 -13.83 0.45 0.07
N SER A 18 -14.83 -0.44 0.18
CA SER A 18 -14.92 -1.65 -0.64
C SER A 18 -14.85 -1.35 -2.14
N ASP A 19 -15.52 -0.29 -2.62
CA ASP A 19 -15.49 0.10 -4.05
C ASP A 19 -14.07 0.47 -4.51
N PHE A 20 -13.30 1.12 -3.64
CA PHE A 20 -11.89 1.39 -3.91
C PHE A 20 -11.06 0.10 -3.94
N PHE A 21 -11.26 -0.82 -3.00
CA PHE A 21 -10.50 -2.07 -2.96
C PHE A 21 -10.81 -2.98 -4.14
N VAL A 22 -12.07 -3.04 -4.60
CA VAL A 22 -12.47 -3.70 -5.84
C VAL A 22 -11.73 -3.09 -7.03
N ALA A 23 -11.75 -1.76 -7.18
CA ALA A 23 -11.06 -1.10 -8.29
C ALA A 23 -9.54 -1.34 -8.26
N LEU A 24 -8.92 -1.34 -7.08
CA LEU A 24 -7.51 -1.66 -6.91
C LEU A 24 -7.21 -3.11 -7.33
N TYR A 25 -8.06 -4.06 -6.96
CA TYR A 25 -7.96 -5.45 -7.39
C TYR A 25 -8.03 -5.56 -8.92
N GLU A 26 -9.09 -5.02 -9.52
CA GLU A 26 -9.32 -5.09 -10.98
C GLU A 26 -8.16 -4.47 -11.78
N VAL A 27 -7.65 -3.32 -11.36
CA VAL A 27 -6.53 -2.64 -12.04
C VAL A 27 -5.24 -3.46 -11.96
N VAL A 28 -4.96 -4.13 -10.83
CA VAL A 28 -3.68 -4.83 -10.65
C VAL A 28 -3.73 -6.27 -11.18
N ASP A 29 -4.88 -6.93 -11.08
CA ASP A 29 -5.09 -8.31 -11.53
C ASP A 29 -5.31 -8.44 -13.05
N GLN A 30 -5.57 -7.33 -13.75
CA GLN A 30 -5.88 -7.32 -15.17
C GLN A 30 -5.00 -8.24 -16.04
N MET A 31 -5.64 -8.97 -16.96
CA MET A 31 -5.00 -9.91 -17.87
C MET A 31 -4.23 -9.19 -18.99
N PRO A 32 -3.22 -9.84 -19.61
CA PRO A 32 -2.53 -9.27 -20.75
C PRO A 32 -3.51 -8.88 -21.88
N GLY A 33 -3.56 -7.59 -22.23
CA GLY A 33 -4.46 -7.05 -23.25
C GLY A 33 -5.68 -6.33 -22.70
N GLU A 34 -5.95 -6.44 -21.40
CA GLU A 34 -6.91 -5.58 -20.71
C GLU A 34 -6.30 -4.20 -20.44
N MET A 35 -7.16 -3.18 -20.44
CA MET A 35 -6.81 -1.81 -20.09
C MET A 35 -7.82 -1.28 -19.08
N ILE A 36 -7.72 -1.81 -17.86
CA ILE A 36 -8.51 -1.36 -16.72
C ILE A 36 -7.72 -0.24 -16.05
N GLU A 37 -8.32 0.95 -16.01
CA GLU A 37 -7.75 2.14 -15.39
C GLU A 37 -8.71 2.70 -14.33
N ASP A 38 -8.18 3.00 -13.14
CA ASP A 38 -8.87 3.82 -12.15
C ASP A 38 -7.96 5.00 -11.79
N LYS A 39 -8.49 6.23 -11.92
CA LYS A 39 -7.76 7.47 -11.59
C LYS A 39 -7.28 7.56 -10.14
N ARG A 40 -7.78 6.71 -9.25
CA ARG A 40 -7.39 6.60 -7.84
C ARG A 40 -6.21 5.66 -7.62
N VAL A 41 -5.76 4.93 -8.64
CA VAL A 41 -4.68 3.94 -8.55
C VAL A 41 -3.56 4.33 -9.51
N ALA A 42 -2.36 4.63 -8.99
CA ALA A 42 -1.18 4.97 -9.80
C ALA A 42 -0.51 3.72 -10.39
N TYR A 43 -1.25 2.95 -11.18
CA TYR A 43 -0.77 1.73 -11.82
C TYR A 43 -0.07 2.04 -13.14
N ALA A 44 1.05 1.37 -13.41
CA ALA A 44 1.83 1.55 -14.65
C ALA A 44 2.01 0.25 -15.46
N GLY A 45 1.24 -0.80 -15.18
CA GLY A 45 1.38 -2.10 -15.86
C GLY A 45 2.34 -3.06 -15.16
N ARG A 46 2.20 -4.36 -15.46
CA ARG A 46 3.01 -5.44 -14.85
C ARG A 46 4.51 -5.32 -15.12
N GLU A 47 4.87 -4.75 -16.27
CA GLU A 47 6.26 -4.55 -16.70
C GLU A 47 6.97 -3.46 -15.87
N ASN A 48 6.21 -2.53 -15.27
CA ASN A 48 6.73 -1.41 -14.49
C ASN A 48 6.74 -1.69 -12.98
N ARG A 49 7.13 -2.92 -12.60
CA ARG A 49 7.27 -3.32 -11.20
C ARG A 49 8.63 -2.90 -10.65
N GLN A 50 8.63 -2.27 -9.48
CA GLN A 50 9.84 -1.87 -8.75
C GLN A 50 9.91 -2.65 -7.45
N TYR A 51 10.98 -3.43 -7.25
CA TYR A 51 11.19 -4.14 -5.99
C TYR A 51 11.31 -3.15 -4.85
N ILE A 52 10.61 -3.44 -3.74
CA ILE A 52 10.72 -2.65 -2.51
C ILE A 52 11.13 -3.57 -1.36
N GLU A 53 12.19 -3.18 -0.66
CA GLU A 53 12.63 -3.85 0.56
C GLU A 53 11.63 -3.53 1.68
N VAL A 54 10.98 -4.57 2.20
CA VAL A 54 10.08 -4.48 3.35
C VAL A 54 10.90 -4.66 4.63
N VAL A 55 10.59 -3.87 5.64
CA VAL A 55 11.20 -3.96 6.97
C VAL A 55 10.13 -3.91 8.05
N GLY A 56 10.43 -4.48 9.22
CA GLY A 56 9.51 -4.47 10.37
C GLY A 56 8.45 -5.58 10.32
N GLU A 57 8.60 -6.56 9.44
CA GLU A 57 7.74 -7.74 9.34
C GLU A 57 7.67 -8.51 10.66
N SER A 58 8.73 -8.49 11.46
CA SER A 58 8.77 -9.11 12.79
C SER A 58 7.71 -8.58 13.75
N PHE A 59 7.22 -7.35 13.54
CA PHE A 59 6.16 -6.75 14.35
C PHE A 59 4.75 -7.01 13.78
N CYS A 60 4.66 -7.66 12.62
CA CYS A 60 3.42 -7.92 11.90
C CYS A 60 3.18 -9.43 11.69
N GLN A 61 3.82 -10.30 12.47
CA GLN A 61 3.78 -11.75 12.25
C GLN A 61 2.38 -12.36 12.36
N GLU A 62 1.53 -11.84 13.26
CA GLU A 62 0.13 -12.29 13.37
C GLU A 62 -0.66 -11.93 12.11
N ASP A 63 -0.55 -10.68 11.64
CA ASP A 63 -1.20 -10.23 10.41
C ASP A 63 -0.68 -10.99 9.18
N LEU A 64 0.63 -11.23 9.11
CA LEU A 64 1.26 -11.97 8.00
C LEU A 64 0.76 -13.41 7.91
N ARG A 65 0.42 -14.06 9.02
CA ARG A 65 -0.15 -15.42 9.01
C ARG A 65 -1.50 -15.47 8.30
N ASN A 66 -2.28 -14.39 8.32
CA ASN A 66 -3.55 -14.32 7.59
C ASN A 66 -3.36 -14.36 6.07
N PHE A 67 -2.17 -13.98 5.59
CA PHE A 67 -1.83 -13.98 4.16
C PHE A 67 -0.89 -15.10 3.75
N TYR A 68 -0.48 -15.96 4.69
CA TYR A 68 0.49 -17.00 4.40
C TYR A 68 -0.16 -18.12 3.60
N GLU A 69 0.02 -18.04 2.30
CA GLU A 69 -0.27 -19.10 1.36
C GLU A 69 0.91 -19.19 0.38
N PRO A 70 1.62 -20.34 0.32
CA PRO A 70 2.81 -20.48 -0.50
C PRO A 70 2.58 -20.03 -1.95
N GLU A 71 3.52 -19.21 -2.46
CA GLU A 71 3.55 -18.74 -3.86
C GLU A 71 2.36 -17.90 -4.32
N LYS A 72 1.41 -17.54 -3.44
CA LYS A 72 0.25 -16.74 -3.84
C LYS A 72 0.51 -15.25 -3.65
N TRP A 73 0.46 -14.52 -4.76
CA TRP A 73 0.52 -13.06 -4.78
C TRP A 73 -0.75 -12.45 -4.19
N ARG A 74 -0.57 -11.35 -3.46
CA ARG A 74 -1.62 -10.55 -2.82
C ARG A 74 -1.49 -9.10 -3.26
N TYR A 75 -2.64 -8.43 -3.29
CA TYR A 75 -2.74 -7.03 -3.65
C TYR A 75 -2.72 -6.15 -2.41
N GLY A 76 -2.16 -4.96 -2.58
CA GLY A 76 -1.95 -4.03 -1.49
C GLY A 76 -1.70 -2.61 -1.97
N PHE A 77 -1.33 -1.75 -1.05
CA PHE A 77 -1.02 -0.35 -1.34
C PHE A 77 -0.04 0.24 -0.33
N LEU A 78 0.58 1.35 -0.73
CA LEU A 78 1.42 2.16 0.15
C LEU A 78 0.60 3.27 0.82
N ALA A 79 0.79 3.45 2.12
CA ALA A 79 0.17 4.53 2.88
C ALA A 79 1.20 5.26 3.75
N PRO A 80 1.25 6.60 3.74
CA PRO A 80 2.14 7.38 4.59
C PRO A 80 1.56 7.47 6.00
N GLU A 81 2.35 7.07 7.00
CA GLU A 81 2.00 7.18 8.43
C GLU A 81 2.70 8.39 9.07
N GLN A 82 2.29 9.60 8.71
CA GLN A 82 2.93 10.84 9.20
C GLN A 82 2.81 11.04 10.73
N SER A 83 1.86 10.37 11.36
CA SER A 83 1.66 10.35 12.81
C SER A 83 2.49 9.28 13.53
N ASN A 84 3.35 8.53 12.82
CA ASN A 84 4.20 7.53 13.43
C ASN A 84 5.19 8.20 14.43
N PRO A 85 5.25 7.73 15.69
CA PRO A 85 6.04 8.39 16.73
C PRO A 85 7.55 8.25 16.56
N TYR A 86 8.02 7.31 15.72
CA TYR A 86 9.43 7.00 15.54
C TYR A 86 10.02 7.55 14.23
N ASP A 87 9.19 7.69 13.20
CA ASP A 87 9.59 8.25 11.91
C ASP A 87 8.41 8.95 11.21
N SER A 88 8.46 10.28 11.13
CA SER A 88 7.44 11.07 10.43
C SER A 88 7.40 10.83 8.91
N ASN A 89 8.41 10.14 8.36
CA ASN A 89 8.43 9.72 6.96
C ASN A 89 8.01 8.28 6.75
N ALA A 90 7.52 7.58 7.79
CA ALA A 90 7.12 6.18 7.67
C ALA A 90 6.11 5.99 6.53
N VAL A 91 6.38 4.99 5.69
CA VAL A 91 5.45 4.53 4.64
C VAL A 91 5.18 3.07 4.90
N ALA A 92 3.95 2.78 5.31
CA ALA A 92 3.48 1.44 5.57
C ALA A 92 3.07 0.75 4.27
N ILE A 93 3.26 -0.56 4.25
CA ILE A 93 2.76 -1.44 3.20
C ILE A 93 1.57 -2.19 3.78
N TYR A 94 0.42 -2.07 3.12
CA TYR A 94 -0.80 -2.78 3.49
C TYR A 94 -1.14 -3.82 2.44
N LEU A 95 -1.53 -5.02 2.87
CA LEU A 95 -2.15 -6.03 2.02
C LEU A 95 -3.64 -6.10 2.29
N ILE A 96 -4.39 -6.36 1.24
CA ILE A 96 -5.85 -6.46 1.28
C ILE A 96 -6.21 -7.94 1.39
N SER A 97 -7.00 -8.26 2.40
CA SER A 97 -7.67 -9.54 2.57
C SER A 97 -9.09 -9.40 2.02
N THR A 98 -9.48 -10.39 1.22
CA THR A 98 -10.84 -10.56 0.73
C THR A 98 -11.47 -11.71 1.49
N ASP A 99 -12.68 -11.52 1.98
CA ASP A 99 -13.32 -12.43 2.90
C ASP A 99 -13.79 -13.79 2.31
N GLU A 100 -13.44 -14.17 1.07
CA GLU A 100 -13.42 -15.61 0.74
C GLU A 100 -12.54 -16.41 1.73
N GLU A 101 -11.57 -15.74 2.36
CA GLU A 101 -10.69 -16.32 3.39
C GLU A 101 -11.29 -16.24 4.81
N ASN A 102 -12.31 -15.41 5.09
CA ASN A 102 -12.88 -15.19 6.45
C ASN A 102 -14.41 -15.35 6.59
N GLY A 103 -15.17 -15.56 5.50
CA GLY A 103 -16.61 -15.85 5.54
C GLY A 103 -17.57 -14.65 5.61
N THR A 104 -17.10 -13.45 5.29
CA THR A 104 -17.91 -12.20 5.15
C THR A 104 -17.76 -11.61 3.73
N ASP A 105 -18.40 -10.48 3.42
CA ASP A 105 -18.27 -9.78 2.11
C ASP A 105 -17.45 -8.47 2.27
N GLU A 106 -16.61 -8.38 3.30
CA GLU A 106 -15.90 -7.16 3.67
C GLU A 106 -14.43 -7.21 3.24
N PHE A 107 -13.88 -6.06 2.86
CA PHE A 107 -12.46 -5.92 2.56
C PHE A 107 -11.75 -5.41 3.80
N SER A 108 -10.68 -6.09 4.19
CA SER A 108 -9.82 -5.67 5.29
C SER A 108 -8.40 -5.40 4.79
N ALA A 109 -7.74 -4.38 5.34
CA ALA A 109 -6.36 -4.05 5.01
C ALA A 109 -5.48 -4.16 6.25
N TYR A 110 -4.40 -4.93 6.15
CA TYR A 110 -3.49 -5.22 7.25
C TYR A 110 -2.09 -4.75 6.90
N ARG A 111 -1.41 -4.13 7.87
CA ARG A 111 -0.04 -3.67 7.67
C ARG A 111 0.89 -4.88 7.74
N VAL A 112 1.73 -5.03 6.73
CA VAL A 112 2.70 -6.12 6.64
C VAL A 112 4.14 -5.69 6.85
N GLY A 113 4.36 -4.39 6.96
CA GLY A 113 5.66 -3.79 7.24
C GLY A 113 5.73 -2.35 6.77
N TYR A 114 6.96 -1.87 6.62
CA TYR A 114 7.29 -0.52 6.20
C TYR A 114 8.32 -0.54 5.08
N LEU A 115 8.39 0.54 4.31
CA LEU A 115 9.56 0.82 3.49
C LEU A 115 10.78 1.08 4.38
N LYS A 116 11.95 0.68 3.88
CA LYS A 116 13.24 1.05 4.48
C LYS A 116 13.32 2.57 4.69
N LYS A 117 13.82 2.99 5.86
CA LYS A 117 13.83 4.40 6.30
C LYS A 117 14.44 5.37 5.29
N GLU A 118 15.54 4.98 4.65
CA GLU A 118 16.25 5.81 3.68
C GLU A 118 15.44 6.03 2.40
N VAL A 119 14.65 5.04 1.98
CA VAL A 119 13.72 5.12 0.85
C VAL A 119 12.51 5.95 1.25
N ALA A 120 11.90 5.63 2.39
CA ALA A 120 10.72 6.31 2.92
C ALA A 120 10.94 7.84 3.03
N LYS A 121 12.11 8.28 3.51
CA LYS A 121 12.49 9.70 3.57
C LYS A 121 12.46 10.41 2.21
N LYS A 122 12.75 9.71 1.11
CA LYS A 122 12.75 10.27 -0.25
C LYS A 122 11.34 10.36 -0.83
N VAL A 123 10.49 9.37 -0.56
CA VAL A 123 9.21 9.19 -1.26
C VAL A 123 7.98 9.58 -0.45
N SER A 124 8.06 9.61 0.89
CA SER A 124 6.93 9.87 1.80
C SER A 124 6.13 11.12 1.46
N GLY A 125 6.82 12.25 1.24
CA GLY A 125 6.15 13.51 0.92
C GLY A 125 5.35 13.43 -0.39
N THR A 126 5.89 12.75 -1.41
CA THR A 126 5.20 12.54 -2.69
C THR A 126 4.00 11.62 -2.52
N ILE A 127 4.15 10.51 -1.79
CA ILE A 127 3.05 9.57 -1.50
C ILE A 127 1.93 10.28 -0.73
N ALA A 128 2.27 11.08 0.29
CA ALA A 128 1.30 11.86 1.05
C ALA A 128 0.58 12.90 0.19
N GLN A 129 1.25 13.53 -0.77
CA GLN A 129 0.61 14.45 -1.72
C GLN A 129 -0.33 13.73 -2.68
N LEU A 130 0.08 12.57 -3.21
CA LEU A 130 -0.79 11.74 -4.06
C LEU A 130 -2.07 11.36 -3.32
N LEU A 131 -1.93 10.88 -2.09
CA LEU A 131 -3.07 10.46 -1.28
C LEU A 131 -3.96 11.65 -0.89
N ALA A 132 -3.41 12.67 -0.23
CA ALA A 132 -4.19 13.76 0.35
C ALA A 132 -4.76 14.75 -0.67
N GLN A 133 -4.06 14.99 -1.78
CA GLN A 133 -4.46 16.01 -2.75
C GLN A 133 -5.15 15.42 -3.98
N LYS A 134 -4.72 14.23 -4.41
CA LYS A 134 -5.21 13.59 -5.63
C LYS A 134 -6.11 12.38 -5.36
N ASN A 135 -6.20 11.91 -4.11
CA ASN A 135 -6.89 10.66 -3.76
C ASN A 135 -6.36 9.47 -4.57
N VAL A 136 -5.03 9.43 -4.72
CA VAL A 136 -4.30 8.42 -5.50
C VAL A 136 -3.46 7.58 -4.57
N VAL A 137 -3.58 6.26 -4.69
CA VAL A 137 -2.70 5.29 -4.02
C VAL A 137 -1.66 4.74 -4.97
N ILE A 138 -0.60 4.15 -4.41
CA ILE A 138 0.36 3.36 -5.16
C ILE A 138 0.05 1.88 -4.92
N PRO A 139 -0.30 1.11 -5.96
CA PRO A 139 -0.55 -0.32 -5.84
C PRO A 139 0.74 -1.08 -5.52
N VAL A 140 0.59 -2.11 -4.68
CA VAL A 140 1.63 -3.06 -4.32
C VAL A 140 1.16 -4.47 -4.69
N LEU A 141 2.07 -5.24 -5.27
CA LEU A 141 1.93 -6.68 -5.44
C LEU A 141 2.94 -7.35 -4.49
N ALA A 142 2.47 -8.19 -3.58
CA ALA A 142 3.35 -8.80 -2.59
C ALA A 142 3.05 -10.28 -2.37
N MET A 143 4.03 -11.00 -1.85
CA MET A 143 3.92 -12.40 -1.46
C MET A 143 4.48 -12.55 -0.05
N VAL A 144 3.73 -13.21 0.82
CA VAL A 144 4.22 -13.62 2.14
C VAL A 144 4.90 -14.98 1.99
N LYS A 145 6.12 -15.09 2.51
CA LYS A 145 6.96 -16.29 2.41
C LYS A 145 7.62 -16.60 3.73
N GLU A 146 8.17 -17.80 3.86
CA GLU A 146 9.04 -18.12 4.99
C GLU A 146 10.30 -17.24 4.95
N SER A 147 10.68 -16.75 6.13
CA SER A 147 11.92 -16.04 6.35
C SER A 147 13.08 -17.02 6.51
N GLU A 148 14.30 -16.55 6.29
CA GLU A 148 15.51 -17.28 6.67
C GLU A 148 15.67 -17.38 8.20
N ALA A 149 15.00 -16.48 8.95
CA ALA A 149 14.89 -16.59 10.40
C ALA A 149 13.81 -17.62 10.76
N MET A 150 14.19 -18.59 11.60
CA MET A 150 13.32 -19.69 12.04
C MET A 150 11.97 -19.18 12.57
N ASP A 151 10.88 -19.78 12.06
CA ASP A 151 9.47 -19.51 12.40
C ASP A 151 8.92 -18.11 12.08
N ASN A 152 9.66 -17.29 11.34
CA ASN A 152 9.21 -15.97 10.90
C ASN A 152 8.77 -15.97 9.44
N LEU A 153 7.83 -15.08 9.14
CA LEU A 153 7.38 -14.73 7.80
C LEU A 153 8.07 -13.45 7.31
N ALA A 154 8.36 -13.40 6.02
CA ALA A 154 8.92 -12.26 5.31
C ALA A 154 8.02 -11.88 4.13
N VAL A 155 8.20 -10.67 3.61
CA VAL A 155 7.40 -10.14 2.50
C VAL A 155 8.30 -9.85 1.30
N LEU A 156 7.96 -10.43 0.16
CA LEU A 156 8.49 -10.02 -1.15
C LEU A 156 7.49 -9.06 -1.77
N ALA A 157 7.84 -7.80 -1.99
CA ALA A 157 6.92 -6.79 -2.50
C ALA A 157 7.46 -6.01 -3.70
N TYR A 158 6.53 -5.62 -4.58
CA TYR A 158 6.77 -4.75 -5.72
C TYR A 158 5.75 -3.62 -5.74
N ALA A 159 6.24 -2.38 -5.89
CA ALA A 159 5.39 -1.25 -6.24
C ALA A 159 5.11 -1.27 -7.75
N MET A 160 3.83 -1.20 -8.15
CA MET A 160 3.39 -1.36 -9.54
C MET A 160 3.14 0.01 -10.19
N THR A 161 4.13 0.90 -10.12
CA THR A 161 4.01 2.30 -10.55
C THR A 161 5.29 2.79 -11.21
N ASP A 162 5.19 3.77 -12.09
CA ASP A 162 6.29 4.56 -12.62
C ASP A 162 6.33 6.00 -12.07
N THR A 163 5.28 6.39 -11.34
CA THR A 163 5.07 7.74 -10.80
C THR A 163 6.11 8.11 -9.75
N ILE A 164 6.62 7.12 -9.02
CA ILE A 164 7.67 7.27 -8.02
C ILE A 164 8.77 6.24 -8.29
N LYS A 165 10.02 6.65 -8.06
CA LYS A 165 11.18 5.75 -8.03
C LYS A 165 11.59 5.49 -6.59
N PHE A 166 11.62 4.22 -6.21
CA PHE A 166 11.92 3.74 -4.85
C PHE A 166 13.41 3.46 -4.68
#